data_AF-A0A9D1F5M6-F1
#
_entry.id   AF-A0A9D1F5M6-F1
#
_cell.length_a   1.000
_cell.length_b   1.000
_cell.length_c   1.000
_cell.angle_alpha   90.00
_cell.angle_beta   90.00
_cell.angle_gamma   90.00
#
_symmetry.space_group_name_H-M   'P 1'
#
loop_
_entity.id
_entity.type
_entity.pdbx_description
1 polymer ?
#
loop_
_entity_poly.entity_id
_entity_poly.type
_entity_poly.pdbx_seq_one_letter_code
_entity_poly.pdbx_strand_id
1 'polypeptide(L)'
;LGDPHNTENPILRLMGVLLSDTIGVHEKKKIMEEEFHIAMTMELESEVSELCNLSEGVYKRGLSNGLEQGLEQGLERGIEQGIEQGIEQGLGRGIQGAVELLRESGIDDSTIVKNIMKKYQLSLEDAQNYVYAANDERS
;
A
#
# COMPACT_ATOMS: atom_id res chain seq x y z
N LEU A 1 8.41 -23.88 2.30
CA LEU A 1 9.71 -24.34 1.73
C LEU A 1 9.97 -25.72 2.31
N GLY A 2 10.21 -26.71 1.44
CA GLY A 2 10.28 -28.13 1.81
C GLY A 2 11.55 -28.48 2.58
N ASP A 3 11.45 -29.51 3.40
CA ASP A 3 12.56 -30.06 4.19
C ASP A 3 13.70 -30.54 3.26
N PRO A 4 14.93 -29.97 3.37
CA PRO A 4 16.07 -30.36 2.55
C PRO A 4 16.53 -31.81 2.77
N HIS A 5 16.03 -32.49 3.82
CA HIS A 5 16.33 -33.89 4.10
C HIS A 5 15.36 -34.89 3.45
N ASN A 6 14.28 -34.43 2.80
CA ASN A 6 13.23 -35.32 2.29
C ASN A 6 13.00 -35.22 0.76
N THR A 7 14.09 -35.19 -0.01
CA THR A 7 14.01 -35.29 -1.47
C THR A 7 14.85 -36.47 -1.96
N GLU A 8 14.19 -37.51 -2.47
CA GLU A 8 14.85 -38.68 -3.09
C GLU A 8 15.64 -38.32 -4.36
N ASN A 9 15.52 -37.07 -4.86
CA ASN A 9 16.19 -36.59 -6.05
C ASN A 9 17.49 -35.84 -5.70
N PRO A 10 18.67 -36.37 -6.06
CA PRO A 10 19.97 -35.75 -5.77
C PRO A 10 20.12 -34.31 -6.29
N ILE A 11 19.50 -33.99 -7.44
CA ILE A 11 19.55 -32.64 -8.02
C ILE A 11 18.77 -31.66 -7.15
N LEU A 12 17.60 -32.07 -6.63
CA LEU A 12 16.79 -31.22 -5.75
C LEU A 12 17.50 -30.98 -4.42
N ARG A 13 18.22 -31.98 -3.90
CA ARG A 13 19.02 -31.82 -2.68
C ARG A 13 20.20 -30.88 -2.89
N LEU A 14 20.92 -31.01 -4.02
CA LEU A 14 22.00 -30.09 -4.39
C LEU A 14 21.49 -28.65 -4.55
N MET A 15 20.36 -28.46 -5.24
CA MET A 15 19.71 -27.15 -5.36
C MET A 15 19.30 -26.59 -3.99
N GLY A 16 18.77 -27.43 -3.11
CA GLY A 16 18.42 -27.05 -1.73
C GLY A 16 19.63 -26.55 -0.94
N VAL A 17 20.77 -27.23 -1.05
CA VAL A 17 22.03 -26.82 -0.42
C VAL A 17 22.53 -25.50 -1.01
N LEU A 18 22.58 -25.38 -2.34
CA LEU A 18 23.07 -24.19 -3.05
C LEU A 18 22.21 -22.95 -2.81
N LEU A 19 20.89 -23.10 -2.70
CA LEU A 19 19.95 -21.99 -2.52
C LEU A 19 19.61 -21.68 -1.05
N SER A 20 20.04 -22.53 -0.11
CA SER A 20 19.78 -22.31 1.32
C SER A 20 20.40 -21.00 1.84
N ASP A 21 19.62 -20.23 2.58
CA ASP A 21 20.06 -19.03 3.30
C ASP A 21 20.69 -19.33 4.67
N THR A 22 20.55 -20.56 5.16
CA THR A 22 21.07 -21.00 6.47
C THR A 22 22.41 -21.72 6.38
N ILE A 23 22.73 -22.32 5.23
CA ILE A 23 24.00 -23.02 5.01
C ILE A 23 25.04 -21.98 4.55
N GLY A 24 26.13 -21.82 5.29
CA GLY A 24 27.21 -20.91 4.91
C GLY A 24 27.97 -21.38 3.66
N VAL A 25 28.59 -20.45 2.92
CA VAL A 25 29.35 -20.74 1.68
C VAL A 25 30.35 -21.88 1.87
N HIS A 26 31.08 -21.90 3.00
CA HIS A 26 32.08 -22.94 3.26
C HIS A 26 31.44 -24.32 3.44
N GLU A 27 30.30 -24.40 4.13
CA GLU A 27 29.57 -25.65 4.33
C GLU A 27 28.90 -26.13 3.03
N LYS A 28 28.41 -25.20 2.18
CA LYS A 28 27.92 -25.55 0.84
C LYS A 28 29.01 -26.21 0.00
N LYS A 29 30.20 -25.61 -0.04
CA LYS A 29 31.36 -26.15 -0.77
C LYS A 29 31.71 -27.54 -0.25
N LYS A 30 31.77 -27.72 1.07
CA LYS A 30 32.04 -29.01 1.69
C LYS A 30 31.01 -30.09 1.32
N ILE A 31 29.72 -29.77 1.38
CA ILE A 31 28.65 -30.69 0.99
C ILE A 31 28.76 -31.06 -0.51
N MET A 32 29.08 -30.10 -1.37
CA MET A 32 29.28 -30.35 -2.81
C MET A 32 30.45 -31.32 -3.08
N GLU A 33 31.56 -31.20 -2.34
CA GLU A 33 32.72 -32.09 -2.47
C GLU A 33 32.47 -33.47 -1.86
N GLU A 34 31.98 -33.51 -0.63
CA GLU A 34 31.90 -34.74 0.17
C GLU A 34 30.68 -35.58 -0.22
N GLU A 35 29.51 -34.96 -0.45
CA GLU A 35 28.25 -35.68 -0.69
C GLU A 35 27.92 -35.82 -2.17
N PHE A 36 28.29 -34.85 -3.00
CA PHE A 36 28.00 -34.85 -4.44
C PHE A 36 29.22 -35.13 -5.31
N HIS A 37 30.41 -35.25 -4.70
CA HIS A 37 31.68 -35.52 -5.39
C HIS A 37 32.00 -34.51 -6.50
N ILE A 38 31.60 -33.25 -6.29
CA ILE A 38 31.88 -32.12 -7.19
C ILE A 38 33.17 -31.47 -6.69
N ALA A 39 34.25 -31.55 -7.47
CA ALA A 39 35.51 -30.92 -7.12
C ALA A 39 35.39 -29.39 -7.12
N MET A 40 35.81 -28.71 -6.04
CA MET A 40 35.81 -27.26 -5.99
C MET A 40 37.01 -26.68 -6.75
N THR A 41 36.75 -26.25 -7.98
CA THR A 41 37.69 -25.44 -8.75
C THR A 41 37.59 -23.97 -8.35
N MET A 42 38.61 -23.17 -8.67
CA MET A 42 38.60 -21.73 -8.38
C MET A 42 37.39 -21.03 -9.01
N GLU A 43 37.01 -21.42 -10.23
CA GLU A 43 35.85 -20.88 -10.94
C GLU A 43 34.54 -21.23 -10.23
N LEU A 44 34.35 -22.51 -9.88
CA LEU A 44 33.13 -22.96 -9.21
C LEU A 44 33.00 -22.36 -7.80
N GLU A 45 34.13 -22.20 -7.10
CA GLU A 45 34.18 -21.49 -5.83
C GLU A 45 33.72 -20.04 -5.93
N SER A 46 34.06 -19.35 -7.02
CA SER A 46 33.59 -18.00 -7.31
C SER A 46 32.09 -18.01 -7.57
N GLU A 47 31.60 -18.90 -8.43
CA GLU A 47 30.18 -18.99 -8.80
C GLU A 47 29.27 -19.28 -7.59
N VAL A 48 29.68 -20.20 -6.70
CA VAL A 48 28.91 -20.50 -5.46
C VAL A 48 28.88 -19.28 -4.53
N SER A 49 29.97 -18.53 -4.46
CA SER A 49 30.05 -17.30 -3.66
C SER A 49 29.17 -16.19 -4.24
N GLU A 50 29.19 -16.02 -5.56
CA GLU A 50 28.32 -15.07 -6.28
C GLU A 50 26.84 -15.42 -6.13
N LEU A 51 26.49 -16.70 -6.19
CA LEU A 51 25.12 -17.17 -5.99
C LEU A 51 24.60 -16.89 -4.57
N CYS A 52 25.47 -16.97 -3.55
CA CYS A 52 25.13 -16.53 -2.20
C CYS A 52 24.88 -15.02 -2.11
N ASN A 53 25.59 -14.21 -2.88
CA ASN A 53 25.34 -12.76 -2.95
C ASN A 53 24.11 -12.41 -3.81
N LEU A 54 23.75 -13.28 -4.77
CA LEU A 54 22.59 -13.09 -5.63
C LEU A 54 21.28 -13.07 -4.83
N SER A 55 21.11 -13.98 -3.86
CA SER A 55 19.93 -14.01 -3.00
C SER A 55 19.77 -12.72 -2.19
N GLU A 56 20.87 -12.18 -1.67
CA GLU A 56 20.89 -10.88 -1.00
C GLU A 56 20.52 -9.73 -1.95
N GLY A 57 21.04 -9.75 -3.18
CA GLY A 57 20.73 -8.76 -4.21
C GLY A 57 19.26 -8.78 -4.63
N VAL A 58 18.68 -9.97 -4.81
CA VAL A 58 17.25 -10.15 -5.11
C VAL A 58 16.40 -9.67 -3.94
N TYR A 59 16.75 -10.04 -2.71
CA TYR A 59 16.04 -9.60 -1.50
C TYR A 59 16.05 -8.07 -1.35
N LYS A 60 17.23 -7.45 -1.46
CA LYS A 60 17.37 -5.98 -1.37
C LYS A 60 16.56 -5.26 -2.45
N ARG A 61 16.58 -5.74 -3.69
CA ARG A 61 15.76 -5.17 -4.77
C ARG A 61 14.28 -5.33 -4.50
N GLY A 62 13.84 -6.53 -4.09
CA GLY A 62 12.45 -6.79 -3.74
C GLY A 62 11.97 -5.89 -2.60
N LEU A 63 12.78 -5.73 -1.55
CA LEU A 63 12.49 -4.85 -0.42
C LEU A 63 12.42 -3.38 -0.84
N SER A 64 13.40 -2.91 -1.62
CA SER A 64 13.42 -1.54 -2.13
C SER A 64 12.19 -1.23 -2.96
N ASN A 65 11.88 -2.09 -3.94
CA ASN A 65 10.73 -1.90 -4.81
C ASN A 65 9.42 -1.97 -4.03
N GLY A 66 9.31 -2.91 -3.09
CA GLY A 66 8.11 -3.05 -2.25
C GLY A 66 7.88 -1.84 -1.34
N LEU A 67 8.95 -1.28 -0.78
CA LEU A 67 8.87 -0.07 0.04
C LEU A 67 8.50 1.16 -0.79
N GLU A 68 9.14 1.32 -1.95
CA GLU A 68 8.87 2.43 -2.87
C GLU A 68 7.41 2.40 -3.36
N GLN A 69 6.95 1.26 -3.87
CA GLN A 69 5.56 1.08 -4.31
C GLN A 69 4.56 1.27 -3.17
N GLY A 70 4.86 0.70 -1.99
CA GLY A 70 3.98 0.83 -0.83
C GLY A 70 3.87 2.28 -0.35
N LEU A 71 4.97 3.02 -0.35
CA LEU A 71 4.99 4.43 0.04
C LEU A 71 4.28 5.31 -0.98
N GLU A 72 4.55 5.11 -2.27
CA GLU A 72 3.93 5.87 -3.36
C GLU A 72 2.40 5.70 -3.34
N GLN A 73 1.92 4.44 -3.32
CA GLN A 73 0.48 4.16 -3.28
C GLN A 73 -0.18 4.65 -1.98
N GLY A 74 0.51 4.50 -0.85
CA GLY A 74 0.00 4.95 0.44
C GLY A 74 -0.13 6.47 0.51
N LEU A 75 0.87 7.19 0.00
CA LEU A 75 0.89 8.65 -0.02
C LEU A 75 -0.15 9.20 -1.00
N GLU A 76 -0.23 8.66 -2.22
CA GLU A 76 -1.20 9.08 -3.23
C GLU A 76 -2.63 8.95 -2.70
N ARG A 77 -2.99 7.76 -2.19
CA ARG A 77 -4.33 7.52 -1.63
C ARG A 77 -4.60 8.38 -0.40
N GLY A 78 -3.61 8.53 0.48
CA GLY A 78 -3.75 9.34 1.69
C GLY A 78 -3.99 10.82 1.39
N ILE A 79 -3.28 11.37 0.39
CA ILE A 79 -3.45 12.75 -0.05
C ILE A 79 -4.80 12.93 -0.75
N GLU A 80 -5.16 12.05 -1.68
CA GLU A 80 -6.42 12.12 -2.41
C GLU A 80 -7.62 12.10 -1.46
N GLN A 81 -7.67 11.09 -0.58
CA GLN A 81 -8.74 10.96 0.41
C GLN A 81 -8.76 12.14 1.40
N GLY A 82 -7.59 12.58 1.86
CA GLY A 82 -7.48 13.69 2.80
C GLY A 82 -7.95 15.01 2.21
N ILE A 83 -7.62 15.28 0.95
CA ILE A 83 -8.05 16.49 0.24
C ILE A 83 -9.55 16.41 -0.04
N GLU A 84 -10.05 15.29 -0.57
CA GLU A 84 -11.47 15.10 -0.88
C GLU A 84 -12.34 15.30 0.37
N GLN A 85 -12.03 14.58 1.45
CA GLN A 85 -12.75 14.71 2.72
C GLN A 85 -12.62 16.13 3.31
N GLY A 86 -11.44 16.73 3.23
CA GLY A 86 -11.20 18.09 3.73
C GLY A 86 -12.03 19.13 2.99
N ILE A 87 -12.10 19.05 1.66
CA ILE A 87 -12.92 19.94 0.82
C ILE A 87 -14.39 19.72 1.09
N GLU A 88 -14.86 18.47 1.12
CA GLU A 88 -16.27 18.14 1.34
C GLU A 88 -16.75 18.64 2.72
N GLN A 89 -15.98 18.34 3.79
CA GLN A 89 -16.32 18.81 5.14
C GLN A 89 -16.25 20.33 5.26
N GLY A 90 -15.23 20.96 4.67
CA GLY A 90 -15.05 22.41 4.69
C GLY A 90 -16.18 23.13 3.97
N LEU A 91 -16.54 22.66 2.78
CA LEU A 91 -17.65 23.20 1.99
C LEU A 91 -18.98 22.99 2.72
N GLY A 92 -19.22 21.79 3.25
CA GLY A 92 -20.43 21.48 4.00
C GLY A 92 -20.64 22.38 5.21
N ARG A 93 -19.59 22.55 6.05
CA ARG A 93 -19.62 23.47 7.19
C ARG A 93 -19.83 24.93 6.76
N GLY A 94 -19.17 25.35 5.67
CA GLY A 94 -19.32 26.69 5.12
C GLY A 94 -20.75 26.98 4.64
N ILE A 95 -21.37 26.02 3.95
CA ILE A 95 -22.77 26.13 3.50
C ILE A 95 -23.71 26.17 4.71
N GLN A 96 -23.53 25.29 5.70
CA GLN A 96 -24.34 25.29 6.92
C GLN A 96 -24.27 26.64 7.67
N GLY A 97 -23.07 27.19 7.87
CA GLY A 97 -22.91 28.51 8.49
C GLY A 97 -23.56 29.63 7.66
N ALA A 98 -23.50 29.55 6.34
CA ALA A 98 -24.19 30.51 5.48
C ALA A 98 -25.72 30.40 5.59
N VAL A 99 -26.26 29.18 5.65
CA VAL A 99 -27.70 28.93 5.86
C VAL A 99 -28.16 29.56 7.18
N GLU A 100 -27.42 29.33 8.27
CA GLU A 100 -27.73 29.88 9.59
C GLU A 100 -27.75 31.42 9.57
N LEU A 101 -26.71 32.06 9.03
CA LEU A 101 -26.63 33.52 8.93
C LEU A 101 -27.76 34.14 8.08
N LEU A 102 -28.12 33.48 6.97
CA LEU A 102 -29.20 33.96 6.10
C LEU A 102 -30.57 33.82 6.82
N ARG A 103 -30.77 32.75 7.58
CA ARG A 103 -31.97 32.54 8.39
C ARG A 103 -32.09 33.56 9.51
N GLU A 104 -30.99 33.84 10.22
CA GLU A 104 -30.92 34.90 11.24
C GLU A 104 -31.21 36.28 10.66
N SER A 105 -30.83 36.51 9.41
CA SER A 105 -31.12 37.74 8.66
C SER A 105 -32.58 37.83 8.17
N GLY A 106 -33.41 36.83 8.47
CA GLY A 106 -34.83 36.80 8.12
C GLY A 106 -35.12 36.37 6.68
N ILE A 107 -34.15 35.74 6.00
CA ILE A 107 -34.37 35.17 4.66
C ILE A 107 -35.10 33.84 4.80
N ASP A 108 -36.12 33.63 3.99
CA ASP A 108 -36.91 32.40 4.00
C ASP A 108 -36.12 31.20 3.42
N ASP A 109 -36.37 30.01 3.98
CA ASP A 109 -35.66 28.78 3.60
C ASP A 109 -35.79 28.46 2.09
N SER A 110 -36.90 28.80 1.44
CA SER A 110 -37.10 28.57 -0.02
C SER A 110 -36.16 29.43 -0.86
N THR A 111 -35.95 30.69 -0.46
CA THR A 111 -34.95 31.57 -1.07
C THR A 111 -33.53 31.09 -0.78
N ILE A 112 -33.24 30.62 0.44
CA ILE A 112 -31.92 30.09 0.80
C ILE A 112 -31.57 28.88 -0.07
N VAL A 113 -32.48 27.90 -0.21
CA VAL A 113 -32.32 26.73 -1.09
C VAL A 113 -31.96 27.16 -2.51
N LYS A 114 -32.72 28.08 -3.12
CA LYS A 114 -32.44 28.57 -4.48
C LYS A 114 -31.08 29.24 -4.60
N ASN A 115 -30.67 30.00 -3.58
CA ASN A 115 -29.40 30.72 -3.58
C ASN A 115 -28.21 29.76 -3.49
N ILE A 116 -28.25 28.76 -2.61
CA ILE A 116 -27.16 27.77 -2.48
C ILE A 116 -27.12 26.82 -3.68
N MET A 117 -28.26 26.41 -4.23
CA MET A 117 -28.31 25.65 -5.48
C MET A 117 -27.58 26.37 -6.60
N LYS A 118 -27.90 27.65 -6.81
CA LYS A 118 -27.29 28.44 -7.89
C LYS A 118 -25.81 28.72 -7.64
N LYS A 119 -25.43 29.04 -6.40
CA LYS A 119 -24.04 29.40 -6.05
C LYS A 119 -23.10 28.19 -6.11
N TYR A 120 -23.53 27.06 -5.57
CA TYR A 120 -22.71 25.85 -5.43
C TYR A 120 -23.05 24.76 -6.45
N GLN A 121 -23.96 25.04 -7.39
CA GLN A 121 -24.40 24.11 -8.45
C GLN A 121 -24.93 22.78 -7.89
N LEU A 122 -25.59 22.85 -6.73
CA LEU A 122 -26.17 21.70 -6.05
C LEU A 122 -27.48 21.27 -6.69
N SER A 123 -27.80 19.98 -6.56
CA SER A 123 -29.14 19.48 -6.87
C SER A 123 -30.17 20.07 -5.90
N LEU A 124 -31.45 19.97 -6.25
CA LEU A 124 -32.53 20.39 -5.34
C LEU A 124 -32.48 19.61 -4.04
N GLU A 125 -32.22 18.30 -4.13
CA GLU A 125 -32.14 17.39 -2.99
C GLU A 125 -30.99 17.79 -2.06
N ASP A 126 -29.77 17.99 -2.58
CA ASP A 126 -28.61 18.36 -1.77
C ASP A 126 -28.81 19.70 -1.06
N ALA A 127 -29.36 20.69 -1.77
CA ALA A 127 -29.65 21.99 -1.18
C ALA A 127 -30.74 21.91 -0.12
N GLN A 128 -31.77 21.07 -0.32
CA GLN A 128 -32.79 20.80 0.69
C GLN A 128 -32.18 20.14 1.92
N ASN A 129 -31.26 19.19 1.74
CA ASN A 129 -30.54 18.55 2.84
C ASN A 129 -29.75 19.58 3.67
N TYR A 130 -29.05 20.52 3.04
CA TYR A 130 -28.34 21.58 3.78
C TYR A 130 -29.26 22.51 4.60
N VAL A 131 -30.48 22.77 4.14
CA VAL A 131 -31.38 23.75 4.76
C VAL A 131 -32.33 23.10 5.78
N TYR A 132 -32.78 21.88 5.51
CA TYR A 132 -33.84 21.21 6.26
C TYR A 132 -33.38 20.03 7.10
N ALA A 133 -32.22 19.40 6.83
CA ALA A 133 -31.79 18.21 7.59
C ALA A 133 -31.48 18.49 9.07
N ALA A 134 -31.17 19.74 9.44
CA ALA A 134 -30.97 20.14 10.83
C ALA A 134 -32.27 20.12 11.69
N ASN A 135 -33.44 19.97 11.06
CA ASN A 135 -34.72 19.92 11.77
C ASN A 135 -35.21 18.50 12.07
N ASP A 136 -34.64 17.45 11.47
CA ASP A 136 -35.07 16.06 11.67
C ASP A 136 -34.47 15.40 12.93
N GLU A 137 -33.30 15.84 13.41
CA GLU A 137 -32.68 15.29 14.63
C GLU A 137 -33.29 15.84 15.94
N ARG A 138 -34.27 16.74 15.86
CA ARG A 138 -34.93 17.37 17.03
C ARG A 138 -36.38 16.94 17.26
N SER A 139 -36.88 15.93 16.53
CA SER A 139 -38.25 15.42 16.68
C SER A 139 -38.38 14.15 17.51
#